data_AF-Q4BZS5-F1
#
_entry.id   AF-Q4BZS5-F1
#
_cell.length_a   1.000
_cell.length_b   1.000
_cell.length_c   1.000
_cell.angle_alpha   90.00
_cell.angle_beta   90.00
_cell.angle_gamma   90.00
#
_symmetry.space_group_name_H-M   'P 1'
#
loop_
_entity.id
_entity.type
_entity.pdbx_description
1 polymer ?
#
loop_
_entity_poly.entity_id
_entity_poly.type
_entity_poly.pdbx_seq_one_letter_code
_entity_poly.pdbx_strand_id
1 'polypeptide(L)' 'MKPLTFRTKIVATIGPACYSADVLREMMLAGMNVASAA' A
#
# COMPACT_ATOMS: atom_id res chain seq x y z
N MET A 1 -18.08 -10.00 10.90
CA MET A 1 -16.85 -9.58 10.20
C MET A 1 -16.50 -10.68 9.20
N LYS A 2 -16.29 -10.37 7.90
CA LYS A 2 -15.85 -11.40 6.94
C LYS A 2 -14.41 -11.83 7.25
N PRO A 3 -14.05 -13.12 7.14
CA PRO A 3 -12.67 -13.56 7.30
C PRO A 3 -11.77 -12.87 6.27
N LEU A 4 -10.62 -12.36 6.69
CA LEU A 4 -9.62 -11.83 5.77
C LEU A 4 -8.92 -12.98 5.05
N THR A 5 -8.87 -12.93 3.71
CA THR A 5 -8.12 -13.88 2.88
C THR A 5 -6.62 -13.81 3.17
N PHE A 6 -6.09 -12.59 3.37
CA PHE A 6 -4.70 -12.35 3.76
C PHE A 6 -4.67 -11.65 5.13
N ARG A 7 -4.05 -12.31 6.11
CA ARG A 7 -3.92 -11.77 7.47
C ARG A 7 -2.74 -10.81 7.61
N THR A 8 -1.63 -11.10 6.93
CA THR A 8 -0.44 -10.25 6.92
C THR A 8 -0.72 -8.95 6.17
N LYS A 9 -0.25 -7.83 6.72
CA LYS A 9 -0.39 -6.51 6.12
C LYS A 9 0.91 -6.09 5.44
N ILE A 10 0.78 -5.38 4.33
CA ILE A 10 1.90 -4.77 3.60
C ILE A 10 1.97 -3.30 3.97
N VAL A 11 3.10 -2.92 4.58
CA VAL A 11 3.46 -1.54 4.90
C VAL A 11 4.56 -1.10 3.94
N ALA A 12 4.41 0.06 3.30
CA ALA A 12 5.43 0.63 2.42
C ALA A 12 5.81 2.04 2.86
N THR A 13 7.11 2.34 2.88
CA THR A 13 7.62 3.69 3.09
C THR A 13 7.52 4.48 1.79
N ILE A 14 6.87 5.64 1.83
CA ILE A 14 6.65 6.47 0.65
C ILE A 14 7.84 7.41 0.47
N GLY A 15 8.37 7.43 -0.76
CA GLY A 15 9.47 8.30 -1.16
C GLY A 15 9.34 8.74 -2.62
N PRO A 16 10.39 9.36 -3.21
CA PRO A 16 10.34 9.95 -4.54
C PRO A 16 9.81 9.03 -5.66
N ALA A 17 10.03 7.73 -5.55
CA ALA A 17 9.52 6.74 -6.50
C ALA A 17 7.98 6.63 -6.52
N CYS A 18 7.31 7.08 -5.47
CA CYS A 18 5.88 6.87 -5.21
C CYS A 18 5.12 8.18 -4.97
N TYR A 19 5.65 9.34 -5.39
CA TYR A 19 4.98 10.64 -5.19
C TYR A 19 3.86 10.93 -6.20
N SER A 20 3.80 10.21 -7.31
CA SER A 20 2.68 10.34 -8.25
C SER A 20 1.46 9.57 -7.74
N ALA A 21 0.28 10.15 -7.97
CA ALA A 21 -1.00 9.52 -7.62
C ALA A 21 -1.19 8.18 -8.37
N ASP A 22 -0.70 8.09 -9.60
CA ASP A 22 -0.79 6.88 -10.42
C ASP A 22 -0.01 5.71 -9.80
N VAL A 23 1.24 5.95 -9.35
CA VAL A 23 2.04 4.90 -8.70
C VAL A 23 1.43 4.49 -7.37
N LEU A 24 0.94 5.42 -6.56
CA LEU A 24 0.24 5.09 -5.31
C LEU A 24 -1.00 4.24 -5.57
N ARG A 25 -1.76 4.55 -6.63
CA ARG A 25 -2.93 3.78 -7.04
C ARG A 25 -2.53 2.36 -7.44
N GLU A 26 -1.48 2.18 -8.22
CA GLU A 26 -0.95 0.87 -8.59
C GLU A 26 -0.53 0.06 -7.35
N MET A 27 0.16 0.69 -6.39
CA MET A 27 0.55 0.04 -5.14
C MET A 27 -0.67 -0.43 -4.31
N MET A 28 -1.72 0.38 -4.24
CA MET A 28 -2.97 0.02 -3.55
C MET A 28 -3.64 -1.18 -4.22
N LEU A 29 -3.71 -1.19 -5.55
CA LEU A 29 -4.30 -2.30 -6.31
C LEU A 29 -3.45 -3.58 -6.21
N ALA A 30 -2.13 -3.45 -6.07
CA ALA A 30 -1.21 -4.55 -5.81
C ALA A 30 -1.31 -5.11 -4.37
N GLY A 31 -2.02 -4.42 -3.46
CA GLY A 31 -2.30 -4.90 -2.11
C GLY A 31 -1.60 -4.18 -0.97
N MET A 32 -0.98 -3.01 -1.21
CA MET A 32 -0.48 -2.14 -0.14
C MET A 32 -1.62 -1.77 0.82
N ASN A 33 -1.38 -1.88 2.13
CA ASN A 33 -2.41 -1.61 3.14
C ASN A 33 -2.13 -0.35 3.96
N VAL A 34 -0.86 -0.05 4.22
CA VAL A 34 -0.45 1.10 5.03
C VAL A 34 0.71 1.80 4.33
N ALA A 35 0.59 3.11 4.18
CA ALA A 35 1.68 3.97 3.77
C ALA A 35 2.32 4.58 5.01
N SER A 36 3.66 4.54 5.09
CA SER A 36 4.45 5.26 6.09
C SER A 36 5.20 6.38 5.38
N ALA A 37 5.03 7.62 5.82
CA ALA A 37 5.87 8.72 5.36
C ALA A 37 7.17 8.71 6.19
N ALA A 38 8.32 8.88 5.53
CA ALA A 38 9.60 9.21 6.16
C ALA A 38 9.98 10.64 5.80
#